data_AF-A0A484AL44-F1
#
_entry.id   AF-A0A484AL44-F1
#
_cell.length_a   1.000
_cell.length_b   1.000
_cell.length_c   1.000
_cell.angle_alpha   90.00
_cell.angle_beta   90.00
_cell.angle_gamma   90.00
#
_symmetry.space_group_name_H-M   'P 1'
#
loop_
_entity.id
_entity.type
_entity.pdbx_description
1 polymer ?
#
loop_
_entity_poly.entity_id
_entity_poly.type
_entity_poly.pdbx_seq_one_letter_code
_entity_poly.pdbx_strand_id
1 'polypeptide(L)'
;MAAKALFPTFYDEKTKVWSGLPVRKLYDQDCSVGERIYNSVKSYPTNVVQISNMDERVVTFGEVHIWAARLALYLKSEGLTHKDVVGIIGNASTFTTSLVVGCLFNTTPFHAVAYTYMKEPQVIQDLYETTKPKIMFCDAKDYGVMKEVTKGWNPKYVTLTGRVEGVPYIEDLLKPHPMERF
;
A
#
# COMPACT_ATOMS: atom_id res chain seq x y z
N MET A 1 39.24 2.67 -26.10
CA MET A 1 38.60 3.55 -25.12
C MET A 1 37.93 2.68 -24.07
N ALA A 2 38.31 2.79 -22.79
CA ALA A 2 37.61 2.05 -21.72
C ALA A 2 36.22 2.65 -21.52
N ALA A 3 35.18 1.81 -21.50
CA ALA A 3 33.82 2.25 -21.24
C ALA A 3 33.75 2.88 -19.84
N LYS A 4 33.40 4.16 -19.76
CA LYS A 4 33.12 4.82 -18.48
C LYS A 4 31.89 4.13 -17.89
N ALA A 5 32.02 3.56 -16.70
CA ALA A 5 30.88 2.98 -16.00
C ALA A 5 29.79 4.05 -15.82
N LEU A 6 28.55 3.71 -16.20
CA LEU A 6 27.40 4.62 -16.12
C LEU A 6 27.12 5.09 -14.68
N PHE A 7 27.49 4.26 -13.70
CA PHE A 7 27.39 4.52 -12.27
C PHE A 7 28.73 4.16 -11.59
N PRO A 8 29.66 5.11 -11.47
CA PRO A 8 30.96 4.83 -10.84
C PRO A 8 30.78 4.57 -9.34
N THR A 9 31.58 3.63 -8.83
CA THR A 9 31.67 3.30 -7.41
C THR A 9 33.06 3.62 -6.89
N PHE A 10 33.14 4.11 -5.66
CA PHE A 10 34.38 4.54 -5.01
C PHE A 10 34.54 3.79 -3.69
N TYR A 11 35.64 3.06 -3.54
CA TYR A 11 35.98 2.40 -2.28
C TYR A 11 36.86 3.31 -1.43
N ASP A 12 36.47 3.49 -0.16
CA ASP A 12 37.30 4.16 0.85
C ASP A 12 38.02 3.09 1.69
N GLU A 13 39.34 2.98 1.52
CA GLU A 13 40.17 2.00 2.22
C GLU A 13 40.22 2.20 3.74
N LYS A 14 39.97 3.41 4.26
CA LYS A 14 40.02 3.70 5.69
C LYS A 14 38.73 3.28 6.38
N THR A 15 37.59 3.69 5.82
CA THR A 15 36.27 3.35 6.37
C THR A 15 35.80 1.96 5.93
N LYS A 16 36.45 1.36 4.93
CA LYS A 16 36.07 0.09 4.29
C LYS A 16 34.67 0.16 3.63
N VAL A 17 34.25 1.35 3.20
CA VAL A 17 32.92 1.61 2.62
C VAL A 17 33.01 1.80 1.11
N TRP A 18 32.05 1.23 0.37
CA TRP A 18 31.80 1.56 -1.03
C TRP A 18 30.72 2.64 -1.11
N SER A 19 30.95 3.66 -1.94
CA SER A 19 30.01 4.75 -2.18
C SER A 19 29.76 4.93 -3.68
N GLY A 20 28.54 5.36 -4.02
CA GLY A 20 28.22 5.86 -5.36
C GLY A 20 28.46 7.36 -5.46
N LEU A 21 28.02 7.95 -6.57
CA LEU A 21 28.05 9.41 -6.73
C LEU A 21 27.20 10.10 -5.64
N PRO A 22 27.63 11.27 -5.13
CA PRO A 22 26.81 12.08 -4.26
C PRO A 22 25.47 12.41 -4.93
N VAL A 23 24.36 12.07 -4.27
CA VAL A 23 23.01 12.38 -4.76
C VAL A 23 22.52 13.65 -4.08
N ARG A 24 21.98 14.58 -4.87
CA ARG A 24 21.32 15.78 -4.32
C ARG A 24 20.09 15.37 -3.53
N LYS A 25 20.01 15.80 -2.27
CA LYS A 25 18.79 15.66 -1.47
C LYS A 25 17.72 16.61 -2.03
N LEU A 26 16.60 16.04 -2.49
CA LEU A 26 15.49 16.81 -3.09
C LEU A 26 14.42 17.22 -2.07
N TYR A 27 14.38 16.57 -0.91
CA TYR A 27 13.34 16.74 0.10
C TYR A 27 13.96 16.91 1.48
N ASP A 28 13.23 17.59 2.36
CA ASP A 28 13.56 17.70 3.78
C ASP A 28 13.46 16.33 4.49
N GLN A 29 14.18 16.17 5.59
CA GLN A 29 14.15 14.93 6.39
C GLN A 29 12.80 14.72 7.09
N ASP A 30 12.09 15.81 7.38
CA ASP A 30 10.77 15.77 8.03
C ASP A 30 9.62 15.53 7.03
N CYS A 31 9.92 15.48 5.73
CA CYS A 31 8.92 15.26 4.69
C CYS A 31 8.53 13.77 4.59
N SER A 32 7.26 13.46 4.86
CA SER A 32 6.77 12.09 4.76
C SER A 32 6.69 11.60 3.31
N VAL A 33 6.83 10.29 3.10
CA VAL A 33 6.62 9.68 1.77
C VAL A 33 5.19 9.95 1.28
N GLY A 34 4.20 9.90 2.17
CA GLY A 34 2.80 10.21 1.86
C GLY A 34 2.62 11.63 1.32
N GLU A 35 3.25 12.63 1.94
CA GLU A 35 3.21 14.03 1.48
C GLU A 35 3.81 14.19 0.07
N ARG A 36 4.95 13.54 -0.19
CA ARG A 36 5.59 13.57 -1.51
C ARG A 36 4.70 12.98 -2.59
N ILE A 37 4.09 11.83 -2.30
CA ILE A 37 3.16 11.17 -3.23
C ILE A 37 1.93 12.04 -3.43
N TYR A 38 1.36 12.59 -2.36
CA TYR A 38 0.18 13.46 -2.40
C TYR A 38 0.37 14.63 -3.35
N ASN A 39 1.50 15.34 -3.22
CA ASN A 39 1.83 16.46 -4.09
C ASN A 39 2.03 16.00 -5.54
N SER A 40 2.70 14.86 -5.76
CA SER A 40 2.95 14.33 -7.12
C SER A 40 1.66 13.95 -7.85
N VAL A 41 0.77 13.19 -7.19
CA VAL A 41 -0.50 12.75 -7.82
C VAL A 41 -1.46 13.92 -8.02
N LYS A 42 -1.44 14.90 -7.12
CA LYS A 42 -2.25 16.14 -7.24
C LYS A 42 -1.76 17.04 -8.39
N SER A 43 -0.45 17.11 -8.64
CA SER A 43 0.12 17.99 -9.66
C SER A 43 -0.11 17.51 -11.10
N TYR A 44 -0.29 16.21 -11.32
CA TYR A 44 -0.41 15.62 -12.66
C TYR A 44 -1.67 14.74 -12.80
N PRO A 45 -2.86 15.25 -12.48
CA PRO A 45 -4.04 14.41 -12.25
C PRO A 45 -4.51 13.64 -13.49
N THR A 46 -4.18 14.09 -14.70
CA THR A 46 -4.58 13.44 -15.96
C THR A 46 -3.64 12.33 -16.41
N ASN A 47 -2.47 12.16 -15.77
CA ASN A 47 -1.53 11.13 -16.16
C ASN A 47 -2.08 9.75 -15.81
N VAL A 48 -1.96 8.81 -16.73
CA VAL A 48 -2.26 7.40 -16.50
C VAL A 48 -1.19 6.81 -15.59
N VAL A 49 -1.61 6.17 -14.51
CA VAL A 49 -0.71 5.51 -13.55
C VAL A 49 -0.83 3.99 -13.59
N GLN A 50 -2.00 3.47 -13.95
CA GLN A 50 -2.25 2.05 -13.98
C GLN A 50 -3.19 1.70 -15.12
N ILE A 51 -2.88 0.59 -15.79
CA ILE A 51 -3.75 -0.07 -16.76
C ILE A 51 -3.90 -1.51 -16.27
N SER A 52 -5.12 -1.90 -15.93
CA SER A 52 -5.43 -3.23 -15.45
C SER A 52 -5.89 -4.10 -16.60
N ASN A 53 -5.20 -5.23 -16.82
CA ASN A 53 -5.61 -6.22 -17.83
C ASN A 53 -6.84 -7.04 -17.37
N MET A 54 -7.14 -7.06 -16.08
CA MET A 54 -8.20 -7.91 -15.52
C MET A 54 -9.60 -7.35 -15.76
N ASP A 55 -9.73 -6.02 -15.72
CA ASP A 55 -11.00 -5.29 -15.86
C ASP A 55 -10.91 -4.14 -16.89
N GLU A 56 -9.83 -4.12 -17.69
CA GLU A 56 -9.52 -3.12 -18.72
C GLU A 56 -9.50 -1.67 -18.20
N ARG A 57 -9.43 -1.47 -16.88
CA ARG A 57 -9.52 -0.14 -16.28
C ARG A 57 -8.21 0.61 -16.49
N VAL A 58 -8.33 1.81 -17.06
CA VAL A 58 -7.29 2.84 -17.07
C VAL A 58 -7.54 3.78 -15.90
N VAL A 59 -6.59 3.84 -14.97
CA VAL A 59 -6.65 4.67 -13.76
C VAL A 59 -5.66 5.81 -13.89
N THR A 60 -6.12 7.01 -13.55
CA THR A 60 -5.33 8.25 -13.55
C THR A 60 -4.80 8.61 -12.16
N PHE A 61 -3.82 9.51 -12.09
CA PHE A 61 -3.36 10.06 -10.80
C PHE A 61 -4.48 10.81 -10.05
N GLY A 62 -5.41 11.47 -10.75
CA GLY A 62 -6.54 12.13 -10.12
C GLY A 62 -7.48 11.16 -9.40
N GLU A 63 -7.73 10.00 -10.01
CA GLU A 63 -8.49 8.93 -9.36
C GLU A 63 -7.75 8.34 -8.15
N VAL A 64 -6.45 8.04 -8.30
CA VAL A 64 -5.64 7.58 -7.17
C VAL A 64 -5.63 8.61 -6.04
N HIS A 65 -5.52 9.90 -6.35
CA HIS A 65 -5.53 10.97 -5.35
C HIS A 65 -6.82 10.97 -4.52
N ILE A 66 -7.98 10.93 -5.19
CA ILE A 66 -9.29 10.90 -4.53
C ILE A 66 -9.49 9.61 -3.73
N TRP A 67 -9.24 8.46 -4.36
CA TRP A 67 -9.45 7.15 -3.72
C TRP A 67 -8.51 6.94 -2.53
N ALA A 68 -7.24 7.28 -2.66
CA ALA A 68 -6.28 7.17 -1.58
C ALA A 68 -6.59 8.13 -0.43
N ALA A 69 -7.05 9.37 -0.71
CA ALA A 69 -7.48 10.29 0.33
C ALA A 69 -8.66 9.74 1.13
N ARG A 70 -9.65 9.14 0.46
CA ARG A 70 -10.81 8.52 1.12
C ARG A 70 -10.44 7.29 1.93
N LEU A 71 -9.57 6.43 1.40
CA LEU A 71 -9.02 5.30 2.14
C LEU A 71 -8.22 5.77 3.36
N ALA A 72 -7.41 6.82 3.25
CA ALA A 72 -6.70 7.39 4.38
C ALA A 72 -7.65 7.92 5.47
N LEU A 73 -8.72 8.64 5.08
CA LEU A 73 -9.75 9.11 6.00
C LEU A 73 -10.52 7.96 6.66
N TYR A 74 -10.78 6.88 5.92
CA TYR A 74 -11.34 5.66 6.46
C TYR A 74 -10.42 5.02 7.51
N LEU A 75 -9.13 4.82 7.21
CA LEU A 75 -8.18 4.28 8.19
C LEU A 75 -8.10 5.15 9.44
N LYS A 76 -8.14 6.47 9.26
CA LYS A 76 -8.19 7.44 10.38
C LYS A 76 -9.46 7.31 11.21
N SER A 77 -10.62 7.13 10.60
CA SER A 77 -11.90 7.00 11.32
C SER A 77 -12.01 5.67 12.06
N GLU A 78 -11.35 4.62 11.57
CA GLU A 78 -11.13 3.34 12.29
C GLU A 78 -10.06 3.46 13.40
N GLY A 79 -9.48 4.64 13.58
CA GLY A 79 -8.50 4.95 14.62
C GLY A 79 -7.14 4.31 14.39
N LEU A 80 -6.73 4.08 13.13
CA LEU A 80 -5.39 3.60 12.82
C LEU A 80 -4.37 4.74 12.85
N THR A 81 -3.19 4.43 13.35
CA THR A 81 -2.04 5.32 13.50
C THR A 81 -0.77 4.69 12.94
N HIS A 82 0.39 5.33 13.15
CA HIS A 82 1.70 4.77 12.79
C HIS A 82 2.11 3.55 13.63
N LYS A 83 1.38 3.25 14.72
CA LYS A 83 1.62 2.09 15.59
C LYS A 83 0.83 0.85 15.16
N ASP A 84 -0.16 1.05 14.29
CA ASP A 84 -1.01 -0.02 13.78
C ASP A 84 -0.51 -0.48 12.41
N VAL A 85 -0.93 -1.69 12.00
CA VAL A 85 -0.58 -2.24 10.69
C VAL A 85 -1.85 -2.58 9.92
N VAL A 86 -1.87 -2.22 8.63
CA VAL A 86 -2.84 -2.73 7.66
C VAL A 86 -2.27 -3.97 6.98
N GLY A 87 -3.02 -5.07 6.97
CA GLY A 87 -2.61 -6.28 6.26
C GLY A 87 -3.23 -6.28 4.87
N ILE A 88 -2.44 -6.64 3.87
CA ILE A 88 -2.90 -6.71 2.48
C ILE A 88 -2.53 -8.09 1.93
N ILE A 89 -3.54 -8.87 1.54
CA ILE A 89 -3.33 -10.18 0.93
C ILE A 89 -4.28 -10.39 -0.25
N GLY A 90 -3.76 -10.25 -1.45
CA GLY A 90 -4.58 -10.38 -2.65
C GLY A 90 -3.76 -10.20 -3.91
N ASN A 91 -4.43 -10.36 -5.05
CA ASN A 91 -3.82 -10.09 -6.34
C ASN A 91 -3.70 -8.59 -6.58
N ALA A 92 -2.80 -8.22 -7.50
CA ALA A 92 -2.79 -6.85 -8.01
C ALA A 92 -4.18 -6.55 -8.60
N SER A 93 -4.82 -5.51 -8.09
CA SER A 93 -6.14 -5.04 -8.52
C SER A 93 -6.13 -3.55 -8.83
N THR A 94 -7.20 -3.08 -9.46
CA THR A 94 -7.46 -1.65 -9.72
C THR A 94 -7.33 -0.77 -8.47
N PHE A 95 -7.60 -1.31 -7.28
CA PHE A 95 -7.63 -0.55 -6.02
C PHE A 95 -6.39 -0.71 -5.15
N THR A 96 -5.53 -1.69 -5.43
CA THR A 96 -4.36 -2.00 -4.58
C THR A 96 -3.41 -0.81 -4.47
N THR A 97 -3.16 -0.12 -5.58
CA THR A 97 -2.33 1.09 -5.62
C THR A 97 -2.89 2.18 -4.71
N SER A 98 -4.18 2.48 -4.82
CA SER A 98 -4.83 3.49 -3.98
C SER A 98 -4.86 3.11 -2.51
N LEU A 99 -4.98 1.82 -2.16
CA LEU A 99 -4.89 1.35 -0.78
C LEU A 99 -3.50 1.60 -0.18
N VAL A 100 -2.45 1.22 -0.90
CA VAL A 100 -1.06 1.46 -0.45
C VAL A 100 -0.78 2.95 -0.31
N VAL A 101 -1.20 3.76 -1.29
CA VAL A 101 -1.04 5.23 -1.22
C VAL A 101 -1.86 5.81 -0.07
N GLY A 102 -3.07 5.31 0.19
CA GLY A 102 -3.91 5.73 1.31
C GLY A 102 -3.28 5.40 2.68
N CYS A 103 -2.63 4.25 2.81
CA CYS A 103 -1.82 3.90 3.99
C CYS A 103 -0.69 4.93 4.20
N LEU A 104 0.03 5.29 3.13
CA LEU A 104 1.10 6.29 3.19
C LEU A 104 0.57 7.69 3.52
N PHE A 105 -0.59 8.09 3.00
CA PHE A 105 -1.24 9.36 3.34
C PHE A 105 -1.64 9.42 4.82
N ASN A 106 -2.14 8.31 5.39
CA ASN A 106 -2.48 8.25 6.81
C ASN A 106 -1.26 8.00 7.73
N THR A 107 -0.08 7.77 7.16
CA THR A 107 1.12 7.34 7.90
C THR A 107 0.88 6.05 8.68
N THR A 108 0.12 5.13 8.10
CA THR A 108 -0.13 3.79 8.65
C THR A 108 0.70 2.77 7.89
N PRO A 109 1.63 2.04 8.54
CA PRO A 109 2.34 0.93 7.94
C PRO A 109 1.40 -0.13 7.36
N PHE A 110 1.84 -0.82 6.31
CA PHE A 110 1.14 -1.97 5.77
C PHE A 110 2.08 -3.17 5.65
N HIS A 111 1.52 -4.37 5.80
CA HIS A 111 2.19 -5.64 5.59
C HIS A 111 1.49 -6.38 4.44
N ALA A 112 2.10 -6.32 3.26
CA ALA A 112 1.58 -6.96 2.06
C ALA A 112 2.21 -8.35 1.86
N VAL A 113 1.37 -9.38 1.70
CA VAL A 113 1.79 -10.76 1.42
C VAL A 113 1.09 -11.24 0.16
N ALA A 114 1.82 -11.90 -0.74
CA ALA A 114 1.24 -12.42 -1.98
C ALA A 114 0.74 -13.86 -1.79
N TYR A 115 -0.57 -14.04 -1.61
CA TYR A 115 -1.17 -15.37 -1.43
C TYR A 115 -1.02 -16.27 -2.66
N THR A 116 -1.07 -15.67 -3.85
CA THR A 116 -1.15 -16.35 -5.14
C THR A 116 -0.05 -17.39 -5.36
N TYR A 117 1.13 -17.15 -4.78
CA TYR A 117 2.29 -18.04 -4.90
C TYR A 117 2.50 -18.89 -3.65
N MET A 118 2.22 -18.36 -2.46
CA MET A 118 2.56 -19.02 -1.21
C MET A 118 1.58 -20.14 -0.87
N LYS A 119 0.26 -19.92 -1.01
CA LYS A 119 -0.82 -20.92 -0.74
C LYS A 119 -0.63 -21.81 0.49
N GLU A 120 0.12 -21.33 1.49
CA GLU A 120 0.51 -22.05 2.69
C GLU A 120 0.00 -21.27 3.91
N PRO A 121 -1.20 -21.60 4.43
CA PRO A 121 -1.85 -20.87 5.52
C PRO A 121 -0.96 -20.68 6.76
N GLN A 122 -0.15 -21.68 7.11
CA GLN A 122 0.73 -21.61 8.27
C GLN A 122 1.82 -20.54 8.10
N VAL A 123 2.46 -20.47 6.93
CA VAL A 123 3.49 -19.46 6.66
C VAL A 123 2.88 -18.06 6.68
N ILE A 124 1.67 -17.90 6.14
CA ILE A 124 0.94 -16.62 6.17
C ILE A 124 0.59 -16.23 7.60
N GLN A 125 0.17 -17.20 8.41
CA GLN A 125 -0.10 -16.99 9.82
C GLN A 125 1.16 -16.50 10.53
N ASP A 126 2.29 -17.18 10.37
CA ASP A 126 3.55 -16.83 11.03
C ASP A 126 4.02 -15.41 10.64
N LEU A 127 3.87 -15.03 9.36
CA LEU A 127 4.16 -13.67 8.90
C LEU A 127 3.26 -12.63 9.57
N TYR A 128 1.95 -12.87 9.60
CA TYR A 128 1.02 -11.90 10.19
C TYR A 128 1.03 -11.88 11.72
N GLU A 129 1.41 -12.96 12.39
CA GLU A 129 1.52 -13.03 13.85
C GLU A 129 2.55 -12.00 14.38
N THR A 130 3.54 -11.66 13.56
CA THR A 130 4.53 -10.62 13.88
C THR A 130 3.93 -9.22 13.90
N THR A 131 2.97 -8.94 13.00
CA THR A 131 2.42 -7.59 12.79
C THR A 131 1.00 -7.38 13.30
N LYS A 132 0.26 -8.46 13.55
CA LYS A 132 -1.15 -8.53 13.96
C LYS A 132 -2.00 -7.39 13.39
N PRO A 133 -2.18 -7.34 12.05
CA PRO A 133 -2.81 -6.19 11.43
C PRO A 133 -4.21 -5.95 11.99
N LYS A 134 -4.58 -4.69 12.21
CA LYS A 134 -5.89 -4.31 12.78
C LYS A 134 -7.01 -4.44 11.75
N ILE A 135 -6.67 -4.16 10.48
CA ILE A 135 -7.56 -4.31 9.32
C ILE A 135 -6.84 -5.15 8.27
N MET A 136 -7.53 -6.14 7.72
CA MET A 136 -7.09 -7.02 6.64
C MET A 136 -7.88 -6.70 5.37
N PHE A 137 -7.15 -6.40 4.30
CA PHE A 137 -7.67 -6.31 2.95
C PHE A 137 -7.36 -7.60 2.20
N CYS A 138 -8.38 -8.33 1.73
CA CYS A 138 -8.17 -9.59 1.00
C CYS A 138 -9.14 -9.83 -0.15
N ASP A 139 -8.78 -10.70 -1.10
CA ASP A 139 -9.72 -11.14 -2.13
C ASP A 139 -10.86 -11.98 -1.50
N ALA A 140 -12.09 -11.86 -2.01
CA ALA A 140 -13.26 -12.56 -1.46
C ALA A 140 -13.07 -14.09 -1.45
N LYS A 141 -12.39 -14.64 -2.46
CA LYS A 141 -12.07 -16.07 -2.56
C LYS A 141 -11.18 -16.58 -1.42
N ASP A 142 -10.35 -15.69 -0.84
CA ASP A 142 -9.37 -16.02 0.19
C ASP A 142 -9.86 -15.69 1.60
N TYR A 143 -11.00 -14.98 1.73
CA TYR A 143 -11.55 -14.54 3.01
C TYR A 143 -11.72 -15.66 4.03
N GLY A 144 -12.25 -16.82 3.61
CA GLY A 144 -12.46 -17.96 4.49
C GLY A 144 -11.16 -18.48 5.11
N VAL A 145 -10.12 -18.67 4.28
CA VAL A 145 -8.79 -19.08 4.73
C VAL A 145 -8.19 -18.03 5.66
N MET A 146 -8.34 -16.74 5.31
CA MET A 146 -7.79 -15.67 6.13
C MET A 146 -8.43 -15.57 7.50
N LYS A 147 -9.73 -15.84 7.63
CA LYS A 147 -10.38 -15.90 8.95
C LYS A 147 -9.78 -16.98 9.83
N GLU A 148 -9.46 -18.14 9.27
CA GLU A 148 -8.79 -19.21 10.03
C GLU A 148 -7.35 -18.86 10.40
N VAL A 149 -6.60 -18.29 9.45
CA VAL A 149 -5.21 -17.84 9.65
C VAL A 149 -5.10 -16.80 10.76
N THR A 150 -6.05 -15.88 10.84
CA THR A 150 -5.99 -14.74 11.76
C THR A 150 -6.88 -14.89 13.00
N LYS A 151 -7.47 -16.06 13.22
CA LYS A 151 -8.44 -16.32 14.30
C LYS A 151 -7.96 -15.92 15.70
N GLY A 152 -6.63 -15.91 15.91
CA GLY A 152 -6.01 -15.54 17.19
C GLY A 152 -6.14 -14.07 17.57
N TRP A 153 -6.34 -13.17 16.61
CA TRP A 153 -6.54 -11.74 16.88
C TRP A 153 -7.75 -11.11 16.18
N ASN A 154 -8.38 -11.83 15.24
CA ASN A 154 -9.66 -11.49 14.62
C ASN A 154 -9.74 -10.03 14.10
N PRO A 155 -8.97 -9.71 13.04
CA PRO A 155 -8.94 -8.37 12.48
C PRO A 155 -10.26 -8.01 11.77
N LYS A 156 -10.47 -6.71 11.55
CA LYS A 156 -11.55 -6.25 10.67
C LYS A 156 -11.20 -6.59 9.21
N TYR A 157 -12.18 -7.02 8.43
CA TYR A 157 -11.98 -7.38 7.02
C TYR A 157 -12.60 -6.38 6.07
N VAL A 158 -11.93 -6.17 4.94
CA VAL A 158 -12.44 -5.48 3.75
C VAL A 158 -12.04 -6.30 2.53
N THR A 159 -12.98 -6.57 1.61
CA THR A 159 -12.64 -7.28 0.38
C THR A 159 -12.04 -6.36 -0.67
N LEU A 160 -10.97 -6.81 -1.34
CA LEU A 160 -10.30 -6.10 -2.45
C LEU A 160 -10.92 -6.41 -3.80
N THR A 161 -11.36 -7.65 -3.98
CA THR A 161 -12.04 -8.14 -5.18
C THR A 161 -13.17 -9.06 -4.76
N GLY A 162 -14.31 -8.97 -5.44
CA GLY A 162 -15.52 -9.70 -5.07
C GLY A 162 -16.16 -9.20 -3.78
N ARG A 163 -17.40 -9.65 -3.53
CA ARG A 163 -18.16 -9.31 -2.33
C ARG A 163 -18.37 -10.56 -1.48
N VAL A 164 -18.33 -10.38 -0.17
CA VAL A 164 -18.74 -11.37 0.83
C VAL A 164 -19.84 -10.73 1.68
N GLU A 165 -20.91 -11.47 1.95
CA GLU A 165 -22.02 -10.97 2.75
C GLU A 165 -21.54 -10.51 4.15
N GLY A 166 -21.98 -9.32 4.56
CA GLY A 166 -21.58 -8.71 5.83
C GLY A 166 -20.15 -8.18 5.90
N VAL A 167 -19.36 -8.27 4.83
CA VAL A 167 -17.99 -7.72 4.76
C VAL A 167 -17.96 -6.51 3.81
N PRO A 168 -17.45 -5.35 4.25
CA PRO A 168 -17.27 -4.20 3.37
C PRO A 168 -16.40 -4.53 2.16
N TYR A 169 -16.77 -4.02 0.99
CA TYR A 169 -15.95 -4.10 -0.21
C TYR A 169 -15.23 -2.77 -0.43
N ILE A 170 -14.00 -2.80 -0.95
CA ILE A 170 -13.14 -1.61 -1.03
C ILE A 170 -13.80 -0.43 -1.72
N GLU A 171 -14.60 -0.66 -2.77
CA GLU A 171 -15.33 0.41 -3.47
C GLU A 171 -16.34 1.13 -2.58
N ASP A 172 -16.89 0.46 -1.56
CA ASP A 172 -17.77 1.10 -0.59
C ASP A 172 -17.02 2.16 0.25
N LEU A 173 -15.70 2.01 0.40
CA LEU A 173 -14.81 2.94 1.09
C LEU A 173 -14.31 4.08 0.19
N LEU A 174 -14.53 3.98 -1.12
CA LEU A 174 -14.13 5.02 -2.10
C LEU A 174 -15.20 6.09 -2.27
N LYS A 175 -16.35 5.98 -1.59
CA LYS A 175 -17.41 6.99 -1.57
C LYS A 175 -16.97 8.21 -0.75
N PRO A 176 -17.52 9.41 -1.02
CA PRO A 176 -17.17 10.61 -0.26
C PRO A 176 -17.24 10.40 1.24
N HIS A 177 -16.17 10.77 1.95
CA HIS A 177 -16.10 10.60 3.39
C HIS A 177 -16.63 11.87 4.09
N PRO A 178 -17.37 11.81 5.21
CA PRO A 178 -17.87 13.01 5.89
C PRO A 178 -16.79 14.00 6.35
N MET A 179 -15.55 13.52 6.49
CA MET A 179 -14.38 14.33 6.84
C MET A 179 -13.62 14.89 5.62
N GLU A 180 -14.06 14.59 4.40
CA GLU A 180 -13.49 15.13 3.17
C GLU A 180 -13.79 16.63 3.10
N ARG A 181 -12.74 17.46 3.09
CA ARG A 181 -12.85 18.92 2.95
C ARG A 181 -12.35 19.28 1.56
N PHE A 182 -13.24 19.74 0.69
CA PHE A 182 -12.92 20.28 -0.63
C PHE A 182 -12.50 21.75 -0.53
#